data_AF-A0A2S9INP2-F1
#
_entry.id   AF-A0A2S9INP2-F1
#
_cell.length_a   1.000
_cell.length_b   1.000
_cell.length_c   1.000
_cell.angle_alpha   90.00
_cell.angle_beta   90.00
_cell.angle_gamma   90.00
#
_symmetry.space_group_name_H-M   'P 1'
#
loop_
_entity.id
_entity.type
_entity.pdbx_description
1 polymer ?
#
loop_
_entity_poly.entity_id
_entity_poly.type
_entity_poly.pdbx_seq_one_letter_code
_entity_poly.pdbx_strand_id
1 'polypeptide(L)' 'MAAGCTSSKPALVSTDGLRHVVGTSLIGTVGATPADQMKIDETAAGLCGASVWTQSECARHGRESRKGPH' A
#
# COMPACT_ATOMS: atom_id res chain seq x y z
N MET A 1 32.97 -21.10 24.57
CA MET A 1 31.81 -20.20 24.72
C MET A 1 31.09 -20.18 23.38
N ALA A 2 29.91 -20.80 23.25
CA ALA A 2 29.14 -20.75 22.01
C ALA A 2 28.23 -19.51 22.03
N ALA A 3 28.20 -18.75 20.94
CA ALA A 3 27.24 -17.66 20.76
C ALA A 3 25.84 -18.28 20.53
N GLY A 4 24.88 -17.95 21.40
CA GLY A 4 23.50 -18.39 21.25
C GLY A 4 22.76 -17.49 20.25
N CYS A 5 22.14 -18.08 19.23
CA CYS A 5 21.21 -17.37 18.36
C CYS A 5 19.83 -17.25 19.05
N THR A 6 19.23 -16.08 19.00
CA THR A 6 17.84 -15.84 19.41
C THR A 6 16.98 -15.64 18.17
N SER A 7 15.85 -16.34 18.10
CA SER A 7 14.79 -16.04 17.13
C SER A 7 13.82 -15.02 17.73
N SER A 8 13.49 -13.99 16.96
CA SER A 8 12.41 -13.06 17.32
C SER A 8 11.05 -13.63 16.91
N LYS A 9 10.04 -13.41 17.75
CA LYS A 9 8.65 -13.72 17.41
C LYS A 9 8.19 -12.78 16.27
N PRO A 10 7.42 -13.27 15.27
CA PRO A 10 6.83 -12.38 14.28
C PRO A 10 6.04 -11.26 14.97
N ALA A 11 6.37 -10.01 14.67
CA ALA A 11 5.62 -8.88 15.16
C ALA A 11 4.27 -8.81 14.43
N LEU A 12 3.19 -8.59 15.18
CA LEU A 12 1.92 -8.19 14.57
C LEU A 12 2.14 -6.81 13.94
N VAL A 13 1.86 -6.69 12.63
CA VAL A 13 1.98 -5.42 11.92
C VAL A 13 0.79 -4.55 12.28
N SER A 14 1.02 -3.42 12.95
CA SER A 14 0.00 -2.39 13.11
C SER A 14 -0.25 -1.67 11.79
N THR A 15 -1.43 -1.08 11.63
CA THR A 15 -1.75 -0.23 10.47
C THR A 15 -0.76 0.92 10.32
N ASP A 16 -0.30 1.52 11.42
CA ASP A 16 0.72 2.56 11.43
C ASP A 16 2.09 2.05 10.97
N GLY A 17 2.48 0.85 11.43
CA GLY A 17 3.72 0.20 10.99
C GLY A 17 3.67 -0.12 9.50
N LEU A 18 2.53 -0.62 9.01
CA LEU A 18 2.34 -0.87 7.59
C LEU A 18 2.37 0.43 6.78
N ARG A 19 1.69 1.48 7.26
CA ARG A 19 1.66 2.81 6.63
C ARG A 19 3.07 3.37 6.48
N HIS A 20 3.93 3.20 7.48
CA HIS A 20 5.32 3.63 7.42
C HIS A 20 6.11 2.94 6.31
N VAL A 21 5.87 1.64 6.07
CA VAL A 21 6.55 0.87 5.03
C VAL A 21 6.03 1.17 3.63
N VAL A 22 4.71 1.22 3.45
CA VAL A 22 4.11 1.38 2.11
C VAL A 22 4.06 2.84 1.64
N GLY A 23 4.00 3.79 2.57
CA GLY A 23 3.88 5.21 2.26
C GLY A 23 2.66 5.53 1.39
N THR A 24 2.81 6.54 0.53
CA THR A 24 1.73 7.10 -0.30
C THR A 24 2.12 7.26 -1.77
N SER A 25 3.21 6.64 -2.22
CA SER A 25 3.75 6.82 -3.57
C SER A 25 2.78 6.35 -4.65
N LEU A 26 1.99 5.32 -4.38
CA LEU A 26 1.02 4.76 -5.32
C LEU A 26 -0.18 5.69 -5.59
N ILE A 27 -0.43 6.70 -4.74
CA ILE A 27 -1.55 7.63 -4.92
C ILE A 27 -1.34 8.47 -6.18
N GLY A 28 -2.14 8.19 -7.21
CA GLY A 28 -2.08 8.88 -8.49
C GLY A 28 -0.98 8.41 -9.42
N THR A 29 -0.34 7.28 -9.08
CA THR A 29 0.60 6.63 -10.00
C THR A 29 -0.16 6.09 -11.20
N VAL A 30 0.39 6.32 -12.39
CA VAL A 30 -0.08 5.75 -13.65
C VAL A 30 0.80 4.55 -13.99
N GLY A 31 0.19 3.38 -14.15
CA GLY A 31 0.87 2.17 -14.58
C GLY A 31 1.36 2.27 -16.02
N ALA A 32 2.43 1.53 -16.35
CA ALA A 32 2.97 1.49 -17.70
C ALA A 32 2.00 0.82 -18.69
N THR A 33 1.18 -0.11 -18.21
CA THR A 33 0.15 -0.81 -18.97
C THR A 33 -1.19 -0.80 -18.22
N PRO A 34 -2.33 -1.08 -18.88
CA PRO A 34 -3.61 -1.26 -18.20
C PRO A 34 -3.57 -2.37 -17.13
N ALA A 35 -2.79 -3.42 -17.36
CA ALA A 35 -2.61 -4.50 -16.40
C ALA A 35 -1.84 -4.03 -15.15
N ASP A 36 -0.86 -3.14 -15.31
CA ASP A 36 -0.15 -2.54 -14.19
C ASP A 36 -1.05 -1.57 -13.41
N GLN A 37 -1.89 -0.80 -14.11
CA GLN A 37 -2.86 0.07 -13.45
C GLN A 37 -3.85 -0.72 -12.59
N MET A 38 -4.36 -1.85 -13.08
CA MET A 38 -5.22 -2.73 -12.28
C MET A 38 -4.52 -3.23 -11.01
N LYS A 39 -3.25 -3.63 -11.09
CA LYS A 39 -2.48 -4.07 -9.91
C LYS A 39 -2.26 -2.93 -8.90
N ILE A 40 -2.02 -1.71 -9.39
CA ILE A 40 -1.91 -0.52 -8.54
C ILE A 40 -3.25 -0.25 -7.84
N ASP A 41 -4.36 -0.29 -8.59
CA ASP A 41 -5.70 -0.05 -8.05
C ASP A 41 -6.12 -1.13 -7.04
N GLU A 42 -5.79 -2.40 -7.28
CA GLU A 42 -6.02 -3.50 -6.34
C GLU A 42 -5.22 -3.31 -5.04
N THR A 43 -3.94 -2.93 -5.17
CA THR A 43 -3.09 -2.64 -4.00
C THR A 43 -3.65 -1.47 -3.20
N ALA A 44 -4.05 -0.38 -3.87
CA ALA A 44 -4.67 0.78 -3.25
C ALA A 44 -5.98 0.41 -2.54
N ALA A 45 -6.83 -0.42 -3.16
CA ALA A 45 -8.09 -0.88 -2.56
C ALA A 45 -7.84 -1.68 -1.28
N GLY A 46 -6.83 -2.55 -1.25
CA GLY A 46 -6.42 -3.28 -0.04
C GLY A 46 -5.96 -2.35 1.10
N LEU A 47 -5.09 -1.38 0.78
CA LEU A 47 -4.62 -0.39 1.77
C LEU A 47 -5.75 0.49 2.32
N CYS A 48 -6.72 0.84 1.48
CA CYS A 48 -7.92 1.57 1.88
C CYS A 48 -8.86 0.72 2.75
N GLY A 49 -9.12 -0.54 2.36
CA GLY A 49 -9.95 -1.46 3.13
C GLY A 49 -9.37 -1.78 4.50
N ALA A 50 -8.04 -1.83 4.61
CA ALA A 50 -7.32 -2.02 5.87
C ALA A 50 -7.11 -0.73 6.68
N SER A 51 -7.64 0.42 6.24
CA SER A 51 -7.46 1.73 6.89
C SER A 51 -5.99 2.16 7.06
N VAL A 52 -5.09 1.72 6.16
CA VAL A 52 -3.67 2.12 6.12
C VAL A 52 -3.53 3.52 5.52
N TRP A 53 -4.34 3.80 4.50
CA TRP A 53 -4.54 5.14 3.96
C TRP A 53 -5.75 5.82 4.59
N THR A 54 -5.67 7.13 4.70
CA THR A 54 -6.82 7.95 5.12
C THR A 54 -7.90 7.94 4.04
N GLN A 55 -9.14 8.22 4.44
CA GLN A 55 -10.24 8.34 3.48
C GLN A 55 -9.95 9.38 2.37
N SER A 56 -9.24 10.46 2.72
CA SER A 56 -8.89 11.52 1.76
C SER A 56 -7.87 11.03 0.71
N GLU A 57 -6.92 10.20 1.11
CA GLU A 57 -5.91 9.57 0.26
C GLU A 57 -6.57 8.56 -0.68
N CYS A 58 -7.47 7.71 -0.15
CA CYS A 58 -8.26 6.77 -0.94
C CYS A 58 -9.12 7.48 -2.00
N ALA A 59 -9.80 8.56 -1.60
CA ALA A 59 -10.62 9.34 -2.51
C ALA A 59 -9.78 10.03 -3.59
N ARG A 60 -8.57 10.48 -3.24
CA ARG A 60 -7.63 11.07 -4.20
C ARG A 60 -7.18 10.04 -5.24
N HIS A 61 -6.73 8.87 -4.80
CA HIS A 61 -6.34 7.77 -5.70
C HIS A 61 -7.47 7.45 -6.68
N GLY A 62 -8.69 7.21 -6.19
CA GLY A 62 -9.82 6.88 -7.05
C GLY A 62 -10.19 7.98 -8.05
N ARG A 63 -9.97 9.27 -7.72
CA ARG A 63 -10.16 10.38 -8.67
C ARG A 63 -9.08 10.40 -9.74
N GLU A 64 -7.84 10.06 -9.40
CA GLU A 64 -6.70 10.05 -10.32
C GLU A 64 -6.77 8.84 -11.26
N SER A 65 -7.13 7.65 -10.76
CA SER A 65 -7.32 6.44 -11.60
C SER A 65 -8.39 6.66 -12.68
N ARG A 66 -9.51 7.34 -12.38
CA ARG A 66 -10.57 7.67 -13.36
C ARG A 66 -10.16 8.68 -14.43
N LYS A 67 -9.05 9.39 -14.24
CA LYS A 67 -8.52 10.38 -15.20
C LYS A 67 -7.46 9.78 -16.13
N GLY A 68 -6.94 8.58 -15.83
CA GLY A 68 -5.95 7.90 -16.64
C GLY A 68 -6.49 7.47 -18.01
N PRO A 69 -5.63 7.18 -18.99
CA PRO A 69 -6.06 6.73 -20.31
C PRO A 69 -6.67 5.33 -20.17
N HIS A 70 -8.00 5.25 -20.22
CA HIS A 70 -8.74 4.00 -20.38
C HIS A 70 -8.78 3.59 -21.85
#